data_AF-A0A2V4CZU1-F1
#
_entry.id   AF-A0A2V4CZU1-F1
#
_cell.length_a   1.000
_cell.length_b   1.000
_cell.length_c   1.000
_cell.angle_alpha   90.00
_cell.angle_beta   90.00
_cell.angle_gamma   90.00
#
_symmetry.space_group_name_H-M   'P 1'
#
loop_
_entity.id
_entity.type
_entity.pdbx_description
1 polymer ?
#
loop_
_entity_poly.entity_id
_entity_poly.type
_entity_poly.pdbx_seq_one_letter_code
_entity_poly.pdbx_strand_id
1 'polypeptide(L)'
;MLRLRLEQHPAPTGKKDADMLLAWLLDTIGLVRRRNDADSTDATQRPLHRLMRDHLVKDPMKGVDAKTLAEQLGISMTALHHHLKGLQSVRIVASEIGENGWQMHHLRCGSLSAAIDLLHLEVRGILALRLAPLTEWQTGSVTQEGDSDMNVQDLKLRICEPRPLQGKEDEIDAFLNDFGLRGERPREKSGKDLTRLIFEKMLSANHPISLDEAVAEWGATRPRLARTFDRFRAAGLAERVLRHDRLSVILWDGLSTQYSRRGEQWILTKGGLSRLDKKVVKQVTKSLREDKFDSERCAELFSSVSIEKQRLAINLLGGRLPYGYRLSGSSGEDVARQVSQKVESVFSRLKRVASIIDNL
;
A
#
# COMPACT_ATOMS: atom_id res chain seq x y z
N MET A 1 8.27 -19.54 -12.04
CA MET A 1 7.12 -18.61 -11.98
C MET A 1 7.59 -17.28 -11.42
N LEU A 2 7.09 -16.17 -11.96
CA LEU A 2 7.43 -14.84 -11.45
C LEU A 2 6.94 -14.67 -10.01
N ARG A 3 7.82 -14.12 -9.17
CA ARG A 3 7.55 -13.72 -7.79
C ARG A 3 8.35 -12.47 -7.48
N LEU A 4 7.71 -11.32 -7.68
CA LEU A 4 8.28 -10.02 -7.39
C LEU A 4 7.76 -9.50 -6.05
N ARG A 5 8.63 -8.84 -5.29
CA ARG A 5 8.23 -8.00 -4.17
C ARG A 5 8.65 -6.58 -4.52
N LEU A 6 7.69 -5.72 -4.74
CA LEU A 6 7.91 -4.33 -5.11
C LEU A 6 7.78 -3.47 -3.86
N GLU A 7 8.85 -2.79 -3.48
CA GLU A 7 8.88 -1.84 -2.36
C GLU A 7 9.34 -0.48 -2.88
N GLN A 8 8.51 0.53 -2.75
CA GLN A 8 8.87 1.87 -3.11
C GLN A 8 9.85 2.43 -2.07
N HIS A 9 11.00 2.89 -2.56
CA HIS A 9 11.98 3.65 -1.78
C HIS A 9 12.12 5.06 -2.35
N PRO A 10 12.49 6.06 -1.52
CA PRO A 10 12.84 7.38 -2.02
C PRO A 10 13.96 7.27 -3.05
N ALA A 11 13.83 8.00 -4.15
CA ALA A 11 14.81 7.94 -5.22
C ALA A 11 16.19 8.45 -4.72
N PRO A 12 17.29 7.82 -5.15
CA PRO A 12 18.63 8.24 -4.76
C PRO A 12 18.95 9.65 -5.28
N THR A 13 19.60 10.47 -4.44
CA THR A 13 19.92 11.88 -4.73
C THR A 13 21.13 12.06 -5.66
N GLY A 14 22.11 11.15 -5.59
CA GLY A 14 23.26 11.07 -6.50
C GLY A 14 22.92 10.38 -7.83
N LYS A 15 22.46 11.15 -8.82
CA LYS A 15 21.99 10.64 -10.13
C LYS A 15 23.02 9.89 -10.98
N LYS A 16 24.29 9.78 -10.56
CA LYS A 16 25.40 9.22 -11.36
C LYS A 16 26.24 8.16 -10.64
N ASP A 17 25.91 7.82 -9.40
CA ASP A 17 26.63 6.76 -8.69
C ASP A 17 25.98 5.41 -9.04
N ALA A 18 26.62 4.64 -9.93
CA ALA A 18 26.11 3.35 -10.41
C ALA A 18 25.85 2.37 -9.25
N ASP A 19 26.69 2.41 -8.21
CA ASP A 19 26.58 1.53 -7.06
C ASP A 19 25.37 1.92 -6.19
N MET A 20 25.18 3.20 -5.90
CA MET A 20 23.99 3.63 -5.16
C MET A 20 22.70 3.37 -5.95
N LEU A 21 22.72 3.55 -7.27
CA LEU A 21 21.60 3.28 -8.17
C LEU A 21 21.24 1.79 -8.20
N LEU A 22 22.25 0.92 -8.32
CA LEU A 22 22.07 -0.53 -8.32
C LEU A 22 21.53 -1.02 -6.98
N ALA A 23 22.06 -0.52 -5.86
CA ALA A 23 21.58 -0.86 -4.52
C ALA A 23 20.10 -0.48 -4.36
N TRP A 24 19.71 0.74 -4.77
CA TRP A 24 18.32 1.18 -4.75
C TRP A 24 17.41 0.29 -5.62
N LEU A 25 17.88 -0.10 -6.82
CA LEU A 25 17.12 -0.98 -7.72
C LEU A 25 16.86 -2.33 -7.06
N LEU A 26 17.90 -2.97 -6.50
CA LEU A 26 17.81 -4.28 -5.83
C LEU A 26 16.91 -4.27 -4.59
N ASP A 27 16.98 -3.19 -3.80
CA ASP A 27 16.08 -2.96 -2.67
C ASP A 27 14.63 -2.82 -3.15
N THR A 28 14.41 -2.02 -4.21
CA THR A 28 13.06 -1.74 -4.78
C THR A 28 12.38 -2.98 -5.33
N ILE A 29 13.11 -3.90 -5.96
CA ILE A 29 12.57 -5.20 -6.42
C ILE A 29 12.60 -6.29 -5.34
N GLY A 30 12.89 -5.92 -4.09
CA GLY A 30 12.70 -6.76 -2.90
C GLY A 30 13.64 -7.97 -2.80
N LEU A 31 14.80 -7.90 -3.47
CA LEU A 31 15.81 -8.97 -3.43
C LEU A 31 16.67 -8.94 -2.16
N VAL A 32 16.71 -7.79 -1.48
CA VAL A 32 17.42 -7.62 -0.20
C VAL A 32 16.42 -7.70 0.94
N ARG A 33 16.45 -8.79 1.71
CA ARG A 33 15.53 -9.00 2.84
C ARG A 33 16.06 -8.37 4.12
N ARG A 34 15.76 -7.07 4.31
CA ARG A 34 16.02 -6.28 5.54
C ARG A 34 17.50 -6.01 5.82
N ARG A 35 17.80 -4.76 6.17
CA ARG A 35 19.04 -4.38 6.85
C ARG A 35 18.97 -4.97 8.27
N ASN A 36 19.67 -6.06 8.55
CA ASN A 36 20.08 -6.29 9.93
C ASN A 36 21.17 -5.27 10.25
N ASP A 37 21.18 -4.66 11.43
CA ASP A 37 22.23 -3.70 11.84
C ASP A 37 23.66 -4.31 11.81
N ALA A 38 23.76 -5.63 11.65
CA ALA A 38 25.02 -6.37 11.49
C ALA A 38 25.43 -6.63 10.02
N ASP A 39 24.55 -6.42 9.03
CA ASP A 39 24.85 -6.62 7.60
C ASP A 39 25.40 -5.33 6.99
N SER A 40 26.71 -5.13 7.20
CA SER A 40 27.64 -4.16 6.59
C SER A 40 27.05 -2.81 6.15
N THR A 41 27.60 -1.75 6.73
CA THR A 41 27.38 -0.32 6.43
C THR A 41 27.51 0.07 4.95
N ASP A 42 27.97 -0.83 4.08
CA ASP A 42 28.12 -0.61 2.64
C ASP A 42 27.33 -1.65 1.82
N ALA A 43 26.35 -1.19 1.04
CA ALA A 43 25.55 -2.05 0.16
C ALA A 43 26.39 -2.66 -0.98
N THR A 44 27.48 -2.00 -1.37
CA THR A 44 28.32 -2.41 -2.51
C THR A 44 29.12 -3.68 -2.24
N GLN A 45 29.38 -3.99 -0.97
CA GLN A 45 30.12 -5.18 -0.55
C GLN A 45 29.25 -6.45 -0.54
N ARG A 46 27.93 -6.31 -0.69
CA ARG A 46 27.02 -7.45 -0.62
C ARG A 46 27.23 -8.38 -1.82
N PRO A 47 27.24 -9.72 -1.62
CA PRO A 47 27.48 -10.65 -2.72
C PRO A 47 26.49 -10.53 -3.89
N LEU A 48 25.22 -10.23 -3.62
CA LEU A 48 24.23 -9.96 -4.66
C LEU A 48 24.57 -8.71 -5.47
N HIS A 49 25.03 -7.65 -4.80
CA HIS A 49 25.41 -6.40 -5.45
C HIS A 49 26.61 -6.61 -6.36
N ARG A 50 27.66 -7.28 -5.85
CA ARG A 50 28.84 -7.65 -6.62
C ARG A 50 28.52 -8.59 -7.78
N LEU A 51 27.65 -9.57 -7.58
CA LEU A 51 27.17 -10.45 -8.66
C LEU A 51 26.56 -9.63 -9.81
N MET A 52 25.71 -8.68 -9.48
CA MET A 52 25.08 -7.81 -10.47
C MET A 52 26.10 -6.90 -11.14
N ARG A 53 26.91 -6.17 -10.37
CA ARG A 53 27.87 -5.19 -10.89
C ARG A 53 29.01 -5.84 -11.68
N ASP A 54 29.71 -6.80 -11.06
CA ASP A 54 30.99 -7.29 -11.55
C ASP A 54 30.83 -8.34 -12.67
N HIS A 55 29.64 -8.95 -12.81
CA HIS A 55 29.37 -10.00 -13.79
C HIS A 55 28.19 -9.71 -14.69
N LEU A 56 27.00 -9.48 -14.13
CA LEU A 56 25.77 -9.43 -14.95
C LEU A 56 25.58 -8.10 -15.69
N VAL A 57 25.96 -6.97 -15.09
CA VAL A 57 25.84 -5.64 -15.72
C VAL A 57 27.09 -5.34 -16.55
N LYS A 58 28.28 -5.72 -16.06
CA LYS A 58 29.55 -5.48 -16.75
C LYS A 58 29.63 -6.19 -18.10
N ASP A 59 29.24 -7.47 -18.15
CA ASP A 59 29.28 -8.29 -19.36
C ASP A 59 27.92 -8.99 -19.58
N PRO A 60 26.85 -8.27 -19.95
CA PRO A 60 25.47 -8.78 -19.83
C PRO A 60 25.13 -9.94 -20.76
N MET A 61 25.83 -10.05 -21.89
CA MET A 61 25.68 -11.13 -22.86
C MET A 61 26.57 -12.34 -22.53
N LYS A 62 27.45 -12.24 -21.53
CA LYS A 62 28.36 -13.32 -21.16
C LYS A 62 27.71 -14.22 -20.11
N GLY A 63 27.41 -15.45 -20.50
CA GLY A 63 27.05 -16.50 -19.55
C GLY A 63 28.25 -16.88 -18.67
N VAL A 64 28.03 -17.00 -17.37
CA VAL A 64 29.04 -17.50 -16.41
C VAL A 64 28.44 -18.67 -15.62
N ASP A 65 29.21 -19.75 -15.46
CA ASP A 65 28.78 -20.90 -14.67
C ASP A 65 28.82 -20.58 -13.17
N ALA A 66 28.02 -21.31 -12.39
CA ALA A 66 27.88 -21.07 -10.96
C ALA A 66 29.17 -21.31 -10.16
N LYS A 67 30.07 -22.20 -10.59
CA LYS A 67 31.33 -22.45 -9.88
C LYS A 67 32.25 -21.24 -10.00
N THR A 68 32.43 -20.74 -11.21
CA THR A 68 33.22 -19.53 -11.47
C THR A 68 32.68 -18.32 -10.70
N LEU A 69 31.36 -18.13 -10.69
CA LEU A 69 30.72 -17.05 -9.92
C LEU A 69 30.97 -17.17 -8.42
N ALA A 70 30.86 -18.37 -7.85
CA ALA A 70 31.08 -18.60 -6.42
C ALA A 70 32.52 -18.31 -6.00
N GLU A 71 33.49 -18.77 -6.81
CA GLU A 71 34.92 -18.52 -6.61
C GLU A 71 35.25 -17.02 -6.67
N GLN A 72 34.75 -16.30 -7.69
CA GLN A 72 35.03 -14.87 -7.88
C GLN A 72 34.36 -13.96 -6.84
N LEU A 73 33.17 -14.34 -6.37
CA LEU A 73 32.47 -13.62 -5.31
C LEU A 73 32.97 -13.99 -3.91
N GLY A 74 33.74 -15.08 -3.77
CA GLY A 74 34.22 -15.57 -2.47
C GLY A 74 33.10 -16.07 -1.56
N ILE A 75 32.05 -16.68 -2.13
CA ILE A 75 30.88 -17.19 -1.38
C ILE A 75 30.66 -18.68 -1.63
N SER A 76 29.92 -19.33 -0.73
CA SER A 76 29.54 -20.74 -0.95
C SER A 76 28.56 -20.89 -2.11
N MET A 77 28.58 -22.07 -2.75
CA MET A 77 27.61 -22.44 -3.79
C MET A 77 26.16 -22.33 -3.31
N THR A 78 25.89 -22.65 -2.05
CA THR A 78 24.55 -22.52 -1.45
C THR A 78 24.11 -21.05 -1.38
N ALA A 79 25.00 -20.15 -0.95
CA ALA A 79 24.71 -18.72 -0.92
C ALA A 79 24.47 -18.15 -2.33
N LEU A 80 25.32 -18.52 -3.29
CA LEU A 80 25.14 -18.15 -4.69
C LEU A 80 23.80 -18.65 -5.24
N HIS A 81 23.44 -19.91 -4.99
CA HIS A 81 22.16 -20.48 -5.42
C HIS A 81 20.97 -19.68 -4.88
N HIS A 82 21.03 -19.21 -3.63
CA HIS A 82 19.98 -18.34 -3.08
C HIS A 82 19.85 -17.01 -3.82
N HIS A 83 20.97 -16.37 -4.18
CA HIS A 83 20.96 -15.12 -4.95
C HIS A 83 20.43 -15.33 -6.38
N LEU A 84 20.94 -16.35 -7.09
CA LEU A 84 20.49 -16.69 -8.45
C LEU A 84 19.01 -17.04 -8.48
N LYS A 85 18.52 -17.84 -7.52
CA LYS A 85 17.10 -18.16 -7.39
C LYS A 85 16.23 -16.92 -7.17
N GLY A 86 16.73 -15.95 -6.40
CA GLY A 86 16.09 -14.64 -6.22
C GLY A 86 15.96 -13.90 -7.55
N LEU A 87 17.09 -13.70 -8.25
CA LEU A 87 17.15 -13.01 -9.54
C LEU A 87 16.32 -13.68 -10.64
N GLN A 88 16.33 -15.02 -10.69
CA GLN A 88 15.49 -15.81 -11.61
C GLN A 88 14.00 -15.68 -11.25
N SER A 89 13.66 -15.62 -9.95
CA SER A 89 12.27 -15.47 -9.51
C SER A 89 11.66 -14.11 -9.89
N VAL A 90 12.49 -13.07 -10.02
CA VAL A 90 12.11 -11.75 -10.57
C VAL A 90 12.44 -11.61 -12.06
N ARG A 91 12.88 -12.69 -12.72
CA ARG A 91 13.20 -12.75 -14.15
C ARG A 91 14.20 -11.70 -14.66
N ILE A 92 15.15 -11.31 -13.81
CA ILE A 92 16.28 -10.47 -14.22
C ILE A 92 17.42 -11.33 -14.78
N VAL A 93 17.60 -12.54 -14.24
CA VAL A 93 18.60 -13.50 -14.72
C VAL A 93 17.92 -14.65 -15.45
N ALA A 94 18.50 -15.03 -16.58
CA ALA A 94 18.16 -16.23 -17.33
C ALA A 94 19.31 -17.25 -17.25
N SER A 95 19.05 -18.48 -17.66
CA SER A 95 20.06 -19.53 -17.61
C SER A 95 19.85 -20.54 -18.73
N GLU A 96 20.95 -20.92 -19.37
CA GLU A 96 20.96 -21.84 -20.51
C GLU A 96 22.09 -22.86 -20.33
N ILE A 97 22.00 -24.01 -21.00
CA ILE A 97 23.06 -25.01 -20.98
C ILE A 97 24.13 -24.56 -21.98
N GLY A 98 25.34 -24.34 -21.50
CA GLY A 98 26.49 -23.99 -22.34
C GLY A 98 27.06 -25.17 -23.11
N GLU A 99 27.96 -24.91 -24.05
CA GLU A 99 28.64 -25.93 -24.86
C GLU A 99 29.42 -26.95 -24.01
N ASN A 100 29.90 -26.52 -22.85
CA ASN A 100 30.59 -27.35 -21.87
C ASN A 100 29.64 -28.19 -20.98
N GLY A 101 28.33 -28.15 -21.25
CA GLY A 101 27.29 -28.87 -20.50
C GLY A 101 26.88 -28.22 -19.17
N TRP A 102 27.53 -27.11 -18.77
CA TRP A 102 27.24 -26.42 -17.51
C TRP A 102 26.13 -25.38 -17.70
N GLN A 103 25.36 -25.15 -16.64
CA GLN A 103 24.35 -24.10 -16.63
C GLN A 103 25.03 -22.73 -16.55
N MET A 104 24.83 -21.91 -17.57
CA MET A 104 25.40 -20.58 -17.71
C MET A 104 24.35 -19.53 -17.32
N HIS A 105 24.67 -18.67 -16.36
CA HIS A 105 23.79 -17.60 -15.89
C HIS A 105 24.16 -16.28 -16.55
N HIS A 106 23.17 -15.55 -17.07
CA HIS A 106 23.37 -14.27 -17.76
C HIS A 106 22.22 -13.29 -17.50
N LEU A 107 22.45 -12.01 -17.79
CA LEU A 107 21.42 -10.98 -17.67
C LEU A 107 20.39 -11.15 -18.79
N ARG A 108 19.11 -11.26 -18.43
CA ARG A 108 18.04 -11.46 -19.41
C ARG A 108 18.01 -10.28 -20.39
N CYS A 109 17.79 -10.55 -21.67
CA CYS A 109 17.68 -9.53 -22.73
C CYS A 109 18.95 -8.70 -23.00
N GLY A 110 20.10 -9.05 -22.43
CA GLY A 110 21.38 -8.44 -22.79
C GLY A 110 21.65 -7.03 -22.24
N SER A 111 20.74 -6.47 -21.44
CA SER A 111 20.97 -5.24 -20.67
C SER A 111 20.00 -5.16 -19.48
N LEU A 112 20.31 -4.31 -18.49
CA LEU A 112 19.46 -4.20 -17.30
C LEU A 112 18.15 -3.47 -17.62
N SER A 113 18.21 -2.44 -18.46
CA SER A 113 17.04 -1.73 -18.95
C SER A 113 16.08 -2.64 -19.70
N ALA A 114 16.59 -3.47 -20.62
CA ALA A 114 15.76 -4.41 -21.38
C ALA A 114 15.15 -5.50 -20.46
N ALA A 115 15.91 -6.02 -19.49
CA ALA A 115 15.40 -6.95 -18.49
C ALA A 115 14.24 -6.36 -17.68
N ILE A 116 14.39 -5.10 -17.24
CA ILE A 116 13.37 -4.37 -16.46
C ILE A 116 12.14 -4.04 -17.32
N ASP A 117 12.34 -3.69 -18.60
CA ASP A 117 11.24 -3.46 -19.54
C ASP A 117 10.39 -4.71 -19.76
N LEU A 118 11.03 -5.86 -19.96
CA LEU A 118 10.31 -7.13 -20.13
C LEU A 118 9.64 -7.57 -18.81
N LEU A 119 10.31 -7.41 -17.67
CA LEU A 119 9.71 -7.64 -16.36
C LEU A 119 8.46 -6.77 -16.17
N HIS A 120 8.50 -5.51 -16.59
CA HIS A 120 7.37 -4.60 -16.48
C HIS A 120 6.16 -5.09 -17.27
N LEU A 121 6.36 -5.52 -18.53
CA LEU A 121 5.30 -6.07 -19.37
C LEU A 121 4.64 -7.31 -18.73
N GLU A 122 5.46 -8.22 -18.20
CA GLU A 122 4.99 -9.43 -17.51
C GLU A 122 4.22 -9.09 -16.24
N VAL A 123 4.75 -8.17 -15.42
CA VAL A 123 4.10 -7.69 -14.19
C VAL A 123 2.75 -7.05 -14.50
N ARG A 124 2.66 -6.21 -15.54
CA ARG A 124 1.39 -5.58 -15.94
C ARG A 124 0.34 -6.62 -16.29
N GLY A 125 0.71 -7.64 -17.07
CA GLY A 125 -0.21 -8.73 -17.44
C GLY A 125 -0.66 -9.56 -16.23
N ILE A 126 0.28 -9.93 -15.36
CA ILE A 126 -0.03 -10.69 -14.13
C ILE A 126 -0.94 -9.87 -13.21
N LEU A 127 -0.63 -8.59 -13.03
CA LEU A 127 -1.40 -7.72 -12.15
C LEU A 127 -2.84 -7.55 -12.64
N ALA A 128 -3.04 -7.39 -13.95
CA ALA A 128 -4.37 -7.34 -14.56
C ALA A 128 -5.18 -8.61 -14.25
N LEU A 129 -4.59 -9.80 -14.43
CA LEU A 129 -5.24 -11.07 -14.11
C LEU A 129 -5.58 -11.20 -12.62
N ARG A 130 -4.68 -10.74 -11.74
CA ARG A 130 -4.83 -10.86 -10.28
C ARG A 130 -5.84 -9.89 -9.68
N LEU A 131 -6.02 -8.73 -10.30
CA LEU A 131 -6.95 -7.70 -9.83
C LEU A 131 -8.34 -7.83 -10.46
N ALA A 132 -8.49 -8.53 -11.59
CA ALA A 132 -9.76 -8.72 -12.29
C ALA A 132 -10.93 -9.18 -11.38
N PRO A 133 -10.74 -10.11 -10.41
CA PRO A 133 -11.85 -10.53 -9.55
C PRO A 133 -12.43 -9.44 -8.65
N LEU A 134 -11.71 -8.33 -8.41
CA LEU A 134 -12.21 -7.23 -7.59
C LEU A 134 -13.50 -6.63 -8.13
N THR A 135 -13.67 -6.61 -9.45
CA THR A 135 -14.89 -6.11 -10.10
C THR A 135 -16.13 -6.88 -9.67
N GLU A 136 -16.01 -8.18 -9.45
CA GLU A 136 -17.11 -9.03 -8.99
C GLU A 136 -17.21 -9.07 -7.46
N TRP A 137 -16.07 -9.08 -6.76
CA TRP A 137 -16.04 -9.21 -5.29
C TRP A 137 -16.50 -7.96 -4.56
N GLN A 138 -16.25 -6.77 -5.12
CA GLN A 138 -16.66 -5.53 -4.48
C GLN A 138 -18.15 -5.28 -4.71
N THR A 139 -18.94 -5.57 -3.68
CA THR A 139 -20.39 -5.36 -3.68
C THR A 139 -20.80 -4.08 -2.95
N GLY A 140 -19.94 -3.55 -2.10
CA GLY A 140 -20.16 -2.29 -1.38
C GLY A 140 -19.78 -1.06 -2.21
N SER A 141 -20.45 0.05 -1.95
CA SER A 141 -20.13 1.35 -2.53
C SER A 141 -19.95 2.38 -1.42
N VAL A 142 -18.77 3.01 -1.39
CA VAL A 142 -18.49 4.11 -0.47
C VAL A 142 -18.37 5.38 -1.29
N THR A 143 -19.29 6.33 -1.09
CA THR A 143 -19.23 7.64 -1.76
C THR A 143 -17.88 8.28 -1.48
N GLN A 144 -17.18 8.70 -2.52
CA GLN A 144 -15.90 9.39 -2.42
C GLN A 144 -16.10 10.87 -2.09
N GLU A 145 -16.74 11.15 -0.96
CA GLU A 145 -16.76 12.49 -0.38
C GLU A 145 -15.61 12.62 0.61
N GLY A 146 -14.83 13.70 0.46
CA GLY A 146 -13.73 14.05 1.36
C GLY A 146 -12.33 13.81 0.81
N ASP A 147 -11.38 14.61 1.33
CA ASP A 147 -9.96 14.44 1.04
C ASP A 147 -9.46 13.12 1.65
N SER A 148 -8.81 12.30 0.83
CA SER A 148 -8.01 11.18 1.34
C SER A 148 -6.88 11.72 2.22
N ASP A 149 -6.48 10.95 3.25
CA ASP A 149 -5.34 11.32 4.10
C ASP A 149 -4.10 11.54 3.21
N MET A 150 -3.56 12.78 3.23
CA MET A 150 -2.40 13.21 2.45
C MET A 150 -1.14 12.37 2.71
N ASN A 151 -1.13 11.56 3.79
CA ASN A 151 -0.09 10.55 4.00
C ASN A 151 -0.25 9.37 3.03
N VAL A 152 0.21 9.59 1.80
CA VAL A 152 0.42 8.54 0.81
C VAL A 152 1.49 7.59 1.34
N GLN A 153 1.10 6.34 1.57
CA GLN A 153 2.03 5.31 1.98
C GLN A 153 2.82 4.81 0.76
N ASP A 154 4.12 4.61 0.94
CA ASP A 154 4.98 3.99 -0.08
C ASP A 154 4.44 2.61 -0.47
N LEU A 155 4.45 2.33 -1.78
CA LEU A 155 3.97 1.08 -2.32
C LEU A 155 4.76 -0.10 -1.73
N LYS A 156 4.04 -1.10 -1.24
CA LYS A 156 4.59 -2.39 -0.86
C LYS A 156 3.64 -3.49 -1.28
N LEU A 157 4.05 -4.22 -2.31
CA LEU A 157 3.19 -5.20 -2.97
C LEU A 157 4.00 -6.42 -3.38
N ARG A 158 3.41 -7.61 -3.22
CA ARG A 158 3.95 -8.81 -3.85
C ARG A 158 3.16 -9.10 -5.12
N ILE A 159 3.84 -9.51 -6.18
CA ILE A 159 3.22 -9.83 -7.45
C ILE A 159 3.70 -11.23 -7.84
N CYS A 160 2.76 -12.17 -7.92
CA CYS A 160 3.04 -13.56 -8.26
C CYS A 160 2.14 -14.01 -9.40
N GLU A 161 2.68 -14.82 -10.31
CA GLU A 161 1.88 -15.51 -11.32
C GLU A 161 0.75 -16.33 -10.68
N PRO A 162 -0.44 -16.40 -11.30
CA PRO A 162 -1.51 -17.34 -10.93
C PRO A 162 -0.94 -18.75 -10.72
N ARG A 163 -1.30 -19.35 -9.59
CA ARG A 163 -0.89 -20.71 -9.22
C ARG A 163 -2.13 -21.54 -8.88
N PRO A 164 -2.07 -22.87 -9.00
CA PRO A 164 -3.12 -23.73 -8.48
C PRO A 164 -3.39 -23.43 -7.00
N LEU A 165 -4.68 -23.44 -6.63
CA LEU A 165 -5.12 -23.35 -5.24
C LEU A 165 -4.55 -24.54 -4.45
N GLN A 166 -4.14 -24.29 -3.20
CA GLN A 166 -3.54 -25.32 -2.34
C GLN A 166 -4.43 -25.65 -1.16
N GLY A 167 -4.65 -26.96 -0.93
CA GLY A 167 -5.38 -27.43 0.24
C GLY A 167 -6.82 -26.91 0.28
N LYS A 168 -7.10 -26.02 1.24
CA LYS A 168 -8.43 -25.40 1.45
C LYS A 168 -8.45 -23.91 1.05
N GLU A 169 -7.45 -23.43 0.31
CA GLU A 169 -7.43 -22.06 -0.22
C GLU A 169 -8.55 -21.89 -1.26
N ASP A 170 -9.30 -20.80 -1.15
CA ASP A 170 -10.13 -20.27 -2.23
C ASP A 170 -9.44 -19.09 -2.95
N GLU A 171 -10.15 -18.43 -3.85
CA GLU A 171 -9.59 -17.33 -4.65
C GLU A 171 -9.22 -16.10 -3.81
N ILE A 172 -9.99 -15.77 -2.78
CA ILE A 172 -9.67 -14.67 -1.85
C ILE A 172 -8.40 -15.01 -1.06
N ASP A 173 -8.28 -16.24 -0.58
CA ASP A 173 -7.07 -16.70 0.10
C ASP A 173 -5.84 -16.62 -0.81
N ALA A 174 -5.96 -17.08 -2.06
CA ALA A 174 -4.91 -16.96 -3.05
C ALA A 174 -4.52 -15.50 -3.29
N PHE A 175 -5.50 -14.60 -3.48
CA PHE A 175 -5.28 -13.17 -3.63
C PHE A 175 -4.50 -12.58 -2.45
N LEU A 176 -4.95 -12.81 -1.22
CA LEU A 176 -4.31 -12.28 -0.01
C LEU A 176 -2.87 -12.79 0.17
N ASN A 177 -2.62 -14.05 -0.17
CA ASN A 177 -1.29 -14.65 -0.08
C ASN A 177 -0.33 -14.15 -1.17
N ASP A 178 -0.83 -14.05 -2.40
CA ASP A 178 -0.02 -13.74 -3.58
C ASP A 178 0.35 -12.25 -3.63
N PHE A 179 -0.53 -11.38 -3.08
CA PHE A 179 -0.21 -9.97 -2.79
C PHE A 179 0.57 -9.75 -1.48
N GLY A 180 0.77 -10.80 -0.67
CA GLY A 180 1.53 -10.71 0.57
C GLY A 180 0.80 -9.96 1.69
N LEU A 181 -0.52 -9.81 1.59
CA LEU A 181 -1.35 -9.04 2.49
C LEU A 181 -1.44 -9.66 3.88
N ARG A 182 -1.24 -10.97 4.02
CA ARG A 182 -1.13 -11.67 5.32
C ARG A 182 0.24 -11.49 6.01
N GLY A 183 1.19 -10.82 5.36
CA GLY A 183 2.57 -10.64 5.83
C GLY A 183 3.55 -11.73 5.35
N GLU A 184 4.81 -11.64 5.78
CA GLU A 184 5.90 -12.51 5.27
C GLU A 184 5.84 -13.95 5.77
N ARG A 185 5.34 -14.16 6.99
CA ARG A 185 5.25 -15.48 7.65
C ARG A 185 3.88 -15.63 8.32
N PRO A 186 2.80 -15.75 7.54
CA PRO A 186 1.48 -15.92 8.12
C PRO A 186 1.38 -17.29 8.80
N ARG A 187 0.74 -17.35 9.97
CA ARG A 187 0.45 -18.62 10.67
C ARG A 187 -0.57 -19.44 9.90
N GLU A 188 -1.57 -18.77 9.33
CA GLU A 188 -2.65 -19.36 8.56
C GLU A 188 -2.63 -18.79 7.14
N LYS A 189 -2.73 -19.66 6.13
CA LYS A 189 -2.76 -19.30 4.71
C LYS A 189 -4.16 -19.37 4.10
N SER A 190 -5.11 -19.94 4.81
CA SER A 190 -6.51 -20.04 4.39
C SER A 190 -7.45 -19.91 5.58
N GLY A 191 -8.73 -19.66 5.29
CA GLY A 191 -9.78 -19.58 6.30
C GLY A 191 -9.95 -18.19 6.92
N LYS A 192 -10.67 -18.13 8.05
CA LYS A 192 -11.21 -16.90 8.66
C LYS A 192 -10.22 -16.13 9.55
N ASP A 193 -9.01 -15.86 9.04
CA ASP A 193 -8.07 -15.02 9.75
C ASP A 193 -8.47 -13.53 9.67
N LEU A 194 -7.88 -12.70 10.55
CA LEU A 194 -8.18 -11.27 10.63
C LEU A 194 -7.98 -10.52 9.30
N THR A 195 -6.95 -10.86 8.51
CA THR A 195 -6.69 -10.18 7.24
C THR A 195 -7.80 -10.47 6.24
N ARG A 196 -8.29 -11.72 6.18
CA ARG A 196 -9.44 -12.07 5.35
C ARG A 196 -10.72 -11.37 5.79
N LEU A 197 -11.05 -11.43 7.09
CA LEU A 197 -12.26 -10.81 7.63
C LEU A 197 -12.32 -9.30 7.34
N ILE A 198 -11.20 -8.60 7.48
CA ILE A 198 -11.10 -7.18 7.15
C ILE A 198 -11.31 -6.95 5.64
N PHE A 199 -10.70 -7.78 4.79
CA PHE A 199 -10.83 -7.62 3.34
C PHE A 199 -12.26 -7.85 2.86
N GLU A 200 -12.89 -8.94 3.29
CA GLU A 200 -14.30 -9.23 2.98
C GLU A 200 -15.22 -8.11 3.49
N LYS A 201 -14.99 -7.60 4.70
CA LYS A 201 -15.75 -6.47 5.22
C LYS A 201 -15.57 -5.21 4.38
N MET A 202 -14.35 -4.90 3.93
CA MET A 202 -14.10 -3.75 3.06
C MET A 202 -14.76 -3.90 1.68
N LEU A 203 -14.83 -5.12 1.14
CA LEU A 203 -15.49 -5.41 -0.13
C LEU A 203 -17.00 -5.18 -0.07
N SER A 204 -17.64 -5.42 1.08
CA SER A 204 -19.09 -5.29 1.25
C SER A 204 -19.54 -4.02 2.00
N ALA A 205 -18.61 -3.18 2.48
CA ALA A 205 -18.95 -2.02 3.29
C ALA A 205 -19.42 -0.83 2.44
N ASN A 206 -20.47 -0.16 2.91
CA ASN A 206 -20.99 1.08 2.31
C ASN A 206 -20.52 2.35 3.04
N HIS A 207 -19.63 2.20 4.02
CA HIS A 207 -19.01 3.31 4.73
C HIS A 207 -17.56 2.96 5.10
N PRO A 208 -16.69 3.96 5.37
CA PRO A 208 -15.36 3.70 5.90
C PRO A 208 -15.41 3.03 7.28
N ILE A 209 -14.59 2.00 7.47
CA ILE A 209 -14.53 1.23 8.72
C ILE A 209 -13.58 1.93 9.68
N SER A 210 -14.07 2.36 10.84
CA SER A 210 -13.21 2.93 11.88
C SER A 210 -12.47 1.85 12.68
N LEU A 211 -11.35 2.22 13.31
CA LEU A 211 -10.65 1.29 14.21
C LEU A 211 -11.51 0.87 15.39
N ASP A 212 -12.36 1.75 15.90
CA ASP A 212 -13.16 1.46 17.09
C ASP A 212 -14.29 0.47 16.76
N GLU A 213 -14.93 0.61 15.59
CA GLU A 213 -15.86 -0.41 15.05
C GLU A 213 -15.14 -1.74 14.82
N ALA A 214 -13.95 -1.72 14.24
CA ALA A 214 -13.15 -2.91 14.00
C ALA A 214 -12.74 -3.64 15.30
N VAL A 215 -12.43 -2.90 16.37
CA VAL A 215 -12.15 -3.47 17.70
C VAL A 215 -13.40 -4.14 18.26
N ALA A 216 -14.56 -3.50 18.16
CA ALA A 216 -15.82 -4.06 18.62
C ALA A 216 -16.24 -5.31 17.84
N GLU A 217 -16.01 -5.34 16.53
CA GLU A 217 -16.42 -6.45 15.66
C GLU A 217 -15.49 -7.67 15.76
N TRP A 218 -14.17 -7.47 15.81
CA TRP A 218 -13.20 -8.58 15.72
C TRP A 218 -12.43 -8.85 17.02
N GLY A 219 -12.62 -8.05 18.08
CA GLY A 219 -11.94 -8.23 19.36
C GLY A 219 -10.41 -8.10 19.30
N ALA A 220 -9.86 -7.64 18.18
CA ALA A 220 -8.42 -7.48 17.99
C ALA A 220 -7.93 -6.15 18.57
N THR A 221 -6.69 -6.12 19.04
CA THR A 221 -6.08 -4.88 19.55
C THR A 221 -5.98 -3.81 18.45
N ARG A 222 -6.22 -2.54 18.81
CA ARG A 222 -6.12 -1.39 17.88
C ARG A 222 -4.82 -1.33 17.06
N PRO A 223 -3.61 -1.57 17.62
CA PRO A 223 -2.36 -1.57 16.84
C PRO A 223 -2.29 -2.69 15.79
N ARG A 224 -2.85 -3.86 16.10
CA ARG A 224 -2.91 -5.00 15.16
C ARG A 224 -3.84 -4.70 13.99
N LEU A 225 -4.99 -4.09 14.25
CA LEU A 225 -5.92 -3.63 13.21
C LEU A 225 -5.30 -2.55 12.34
N ALA A 226 -4.71 -1.51 12.93
CA ALA A 226 -4.03 -0.44 12.21
C ALA A 226 -2.95 -0.99 11.26
N ARG A 227 -2.06 -1.87 11.76
CA ARG A 227 -1.03 -2.53 10.93
C ARG A 227 -1.62 -3.40 9.81
N THR A 228 -2.84 -3.90 9.99
CA THR A 228 -3.51 -4.73 8.97
C THR A 228 -4.09 -3.85 7.88
N PHE A 229 -4.80 -2.78 8.24
CA PHE A 229 -5.24 -1.76 7.28
C PHE A 229 -4.07 -1.10 6.54
N ASP A 230 -2.98 -0.78 7.24
CA ASP A 230 -1.79 -0.18 6.62
C ASP A 230 -1.11 -1.14 5.62
N ARG A 231 -1.29 -2.46 5.72
CA ARG A 231 -0.82 -3.39 4.67
C ARG A 231 -1.65 -3.25 3.39
N PHE A 232 -2.97 -3.11 3.49
CA PHE A 232 -3.82 -2.84 2.34
C PHE A 232 -3.54 -1.46 1.73
N ARG A 233 -3.27 -0.45 2.57
CA ARG A 233 -2.88 0.89 2.11
C ARG A 233 -1.55 0.91 1.38
N ALA A 234 -0.54 0.23 1.92
CA ALA A 234 0.75 0.09 1.28
C ALA A 234 0.65 -0.69 -0.05
N ALA A 235 -0.26 -1.66 -0.13
CA ALA A 235 -0.57 -2.36 -1.39
C ALA A 235 -1.32 -1.47 -2.41
N GLY A 236 -1.82 -0.31 -1.98
CA GLY A 236 -2.65 0.57 -2.81
C GLY A 236 -4.09 0.10 -2.97
N LEU A 237 -4.56 -0.84 -2.16
CA LEU A 237 -5.94 -1.37 -2.19
C LEU A 237 -6.90 -0.59 -1.31
N ALA A 238 -6.38 0.07 -0.28
CA ALA A 238 -7.17 0.81 0.69
C ALA A 238 -6.62 2.21 0.89
N GLU A 239 -7.47 3.10 1.36
CA GLU A 239 -7.12 4.45 1.78
C GLU A 239 -7.68 4.75 3.16
N ARG A 240 -7.04 5.72 3.81
CA ARG A 240 -7.51 6.26 5.08
C ARG A 240 -8.22 7.57 4.78
N VAL A 241 -9.46 7.68 5.22
CA VAL A 241 -10.34 8.80 4.89
C VAL A 241 -11.00 9.32 6.15
N LEU A 242 -11.41 10.58 6.10
CA LEU A 242 -12.23 11.15 7.15
C LEU A 242 -13.66 10.60 7.07
N ARG A 243 -14.25 10.32 8.22
CA ARG A 243 -15.63 9.80 8.32
C ARG A 243 -16.66 10.89 8.21
N HIS A 244 -16.84 11.43 7.01
CA HIS A 244 -17.86 12.43 6.72
C HIS A 244 -19.28 11.92 7.02
N ASP A 245 -19.51 10.60 6.93
CA ASP A 245 -20.73 9.93 7.35
C ASP A 245 -21.07 10.14 8.85
N ARG A 246 -20.08 10.45 9.69
CA ARG A 246 -20.25 10.73 11.12
C ARG A 246 -20.28 12.22 11.46
N LEU A 247 -20.14 13.10 10.47
CA LEU A 247 -20.01 14.54 10.67
C LEU A 247 -21.19 15.12 11.44
N SER A 248 -22.43 14.86 10.97
CA SER A 248 -23.65 15.40 11.58
C SER A 248 -23.87 14.90 13.01
N VAL A 249 -23.63 13.62 13.27
CA VAL A 249 -23.78 13.02 14.61
C VAL A 249 -22.78 13.62 15.60
N ILE A 250 -21.52 13.76 15.19
CA ILE A 250 -20.45 14.32 16.05
C ILE A 250 -20.69 15.81 16.31
N LEU A 251 -21.15 16.54 15.29
CA LEU A 251 -21.47 17.95 15.43
C LEU A 251 -22.66 18.14 16.38
N TRP A 252 -23.70 17.32 16.24
CA TRP A 252 -24.84 17.31 17.16
C TRP A 252 -24.40 17.02 18.60
N ASP A 253 -23.67 15.92 18.84
CA ASP A 253 -23.21 15.53 20.18
C ASP A 253 -22.34 16.63 20.81
N GLY A 254 -21.41 17.20 20.03
CA GLY A 254 -20.55 18.29 20.47
C GLY A 254 -21.33 19.56 20.82
N LEU A 255 -22.30 19.95 19.98
CA LEU A 255 -23.14 21.12 20.23
C LEU A 255 -24.01 20.93 21.46
N SER A 256 -24.75 19.82 21.55
CA SER A 256 -25.62 19.51 22.68
C SER A 256 -24.82 19.44 23.98
N THR A 257 -23.72 18.69 24.00
CA THR A 257 -22.87 18.54 25.19
C THR A 257 -22.28 19.87 25.65
N GLN A 258 -21.73 20.68 24.74
CA GLN A 258 -21.15 21.96 25.12
C GLN A 258 -22.22 22.99 25.52
N TYR A 259 -23.41 22.94 24.91
CA TYR A 259 -24.52 23.81 25.26
C TYR A 259 -24.98 23.55 26.67
N SER A 260 -25.25 22.29 27.01
CA SER A 260 -25.68 21.89 28.36
C SER A 260 -24.65 22.21 29.43
N ARG A 261 -23.34 22.11 29.10
CA ARG A 261 -22.25 22.35 30.07
C ARG A 261 -21.87 23.82 30.25
N ARG A 262 -21.92 24.63 29.18
CA ARG A 262 -21.31 25.97 29.15
C ARG A 262 -22.27 27.08 28.73
N GLY A 263 -23.47 26.72 28.29
CA GLY A 263 -24.51 27.63 27.88
C GLY A 263 -24.29 28.27 26.51
N GLU A 264 -25.31 29.00 26.08
CA GLU A 264 -25.40 29.59 24.74
C GLU A 264 -24.27 30.57 24.41
N GLN A 265 -23.95 31.45 25.36
CA GLN A 265 -22.94 32.49 25.16
C GLN A 265 -21.57 31.88 24.83
N TRP A 266 -21.26 30.73 25.41
CA TRP A 266 -20.01 30.02 25.13
C TRP A 266 -20.02 29.44 23.71
N ILE A 267 -21.11 28.80 23.29
CA ILE A 267 -21.22 28.22 21.93
C ILE A 267 -21.11 29.31 20.85
N LEU A 268 -21.79 30.44 21.05
CA LEU A 268 -21.75 31.56 20.11
C LEU A 268 -20.34 32.14 19.99
N THR A 269 -19.61 32.26 21.10
CA THR A 269 -18.26 32.85 21.12
C THR A 269 -17.18 31.81 20.87
N LYS A 270 -16.76 31.10 21.93
CA LYS A 270 -15.63 30.16 21.93
C LYS A 270 -15.94 28.87 21.14
N GLY A 271 -17.19 28.41 21.13
CA GLY A 271 -17.63 27.25 20.36
C GLY A 271 -17.72 27.49 18.85
N GLY A 272 -17.47 28.72 18.38
CA GLY A 272 -17.31 29.01 16.97
C GLY A 272 -18.59 29.09 16.15
N LEU A 273 -19.77 28.95 16.78
CA LEU A 273 -21.05 28.98 16.06
C LEU A 273 -21.26 30.31 15.33
N SER A 274 -20.82 31.43 15.91
CA SER A 274 -20.88 32.78 15.29
C SER A 274 -20.17 32.90 13.94
N ARG A 275 -19.31 31.95 13.58
CA ARG A 275 -18.60 31.90 12.29
C ARG A 275 -19.46 31.33 11.15
N LEU A 276 -20.62 30.77 11.49
CA LEU A 276 -21.59 30.25 10.52
C LEU A 276 -22.59 31.33 10.13
N ASP A 277 -23.40 31.04 9.12
CA ASP A 277 -24.42 31.97 8.66
C ASP A 277 -25.43 32.29 9.77
N LYS A 278 -25.76 33.59 9.90
CA LYS A 278 -26.66 34.09 10.94
C LYS A 278 -28.01 33.35 11.00
N LYS A 279 -28.49 32.84 9.86
CA LYS A 279 -29.72 32.02 9.78
C LYS A 279 -29.54 30.67 10.50
N VAL A 280 -28.47 29.94 10.18
CA VAL A 280 -28.13 28.65 10.81
C VAL A 280 -27.92 28.85 12.30
N VAL A 281 -27.15 29.87 12.70
CA VAL A 281 -26.89 30.20 14.11
C VAL A 281 -28.19 30.42 14.90
N LYS A 282 -29.12 31.23 14.37
CA LYS A 282 -30.41 31.49 15.01
C LYS A 282 -31.27 30.22 15.13
N GLN A 283 -31.28 29.38 14.09
CA GLN A 283 -32.07 28.15 14.10
C GLN A 283 -31.49 27.12 15.07
N VAL A 284 -30.17 26.91 15.07
CA VAL A 284 -29.48 25.99 15.98
C VAL A 284 -29.66 26.44 17.44
N THR A 285 -29.44 27.72 17.76
CA THR A 285 -29.63 28.23 19.13
C THR A 285 -31.08 28.14 19.60
N LYS A 286 -32.05 28.42 18.72
CA LYS A 286 -33.46 28.22 19.03
C LYS A 286 -33.79 26.74 19.31
N SER A 287 -33.33 25.83 18.46
CA SER A 287 -33.56 24.39 18.65
C SER A 287 -32.89 23.85 19.92
N LEU A 288 -31.69 24.32 20.26
CA LEU A 288 -31.00 23.95 21.51
C LEU A 288 -31.74 24.47 22.75
N ARG A 289 -32.27 25.70 22.72
CA ARG A 289 -33.08 26.27 23.82
C ARG A 289 -34.38 25.50 24.03
N GLU A 290 -35.01 25.05 22.95
CA GLU A 290 -36.27 24.32 22.98
C GLU A 290 -36.11 22.81 23.24
N ASP A 291 -34.87 22.33 23.43
CA ASP A 291 -34.52 20.90 23.58
C ASP A 291 -35.02 20.01 22.42
N LYS A 292 -35.07 20.59 21.21
CA LYS A 292 -35.49 19.94 19.95
C LYS A 292 -34.33 19.80 18.97
N PHE A 293 -33.11 19.73 19.48
CA PHE A 293 -31.91 19.62 18.65
C PHE A 293 -31.40 18.17 18.69
N ASP A 294 -31.75 17.42 17.65
CA ASP A 294 -31.32 16.03 17.44
C ASP A 294 -30.38 15.91 16.21
N SER A 295 -29.93 14.69 15.92
CA SER A 295 -29.01 14.43 14.80
C SER A 295 -29.63 14.73 13.43
N GLU A 296 -30.93 14.48 13.24
CA GLU A 296 -31.64 14.73 11.99
C GLU A 296 -31.76 16.23 11.74
N ARG A 297 -32.19 16.97 12.78
CA ARG A 297 -32.28 18.42 12.74
C ARG A 297 -30.92 19.07 12.53
N CYS A 298 -29.86 18.50 13.11
CA CYS A 298 -28.50 18.93 12.81
C CYS A 298 -28.15 18.74 11.33
N ALA A 299 -28.44 17.57 10.76
CA ALA A 299 -28.18 17.31 9.33
C ALA A 299 -28.94 18.30 8.42
N GLU A 300 -30.21 18.59 8.72
CA GLU A 300 -31.00 19.57 7.97
C GLU A 300 -30.40 20.98 8.03
N LEU A 301 -30.10 21.47 9.25
CA LEU A 301 -29.62 22.84 9.47
C LEU A 301 -28.23 23.08 8.90
N PHE A 302 -27.41 22.02 8.82
CA PHE A 302 -26.05 22.08 8.30
C PHE A 302 -25.92 21.61 6.85
N SER A 303 -27.01 21.21 6.19
CA SER A 303 -27.01 20.76 4.79
C SER A 303 -26.42 21.79 3.81
N SER A 304 -26.62 23.09 4.07
CA SER A 304 -26.07 24.19 3.26
C SER A 304 -24.67 24.66 3.68
N VAL A 305 -24.14 24.11 4.77
CA VAL A 305 -22.83 24.48 5.31
C VAL A 305 -21.76 23.55 4.74
N SER A 306 -20.69 24.13 4.18
CA SER A 306 -19.58 23.34 3.64
C SER A 306 -18.95 22.42 4.70
N ILE A 307 -18.49 21.24 4.26
CA ILE A 307 -17.84 20.24 5.11
C ILE A 307 -16.67 20.85 5.90
N GLU A 308 -15.88 21.73 5.29
CA GLU A 308 -14.77 22.43 5.95
C GLU A 308 -15.23 23.28 7.15
N LYS A 309 -16.32 24.05 6.99
CA LYS A 309 -16.88 24.86 8.06
C LYS A 309 -17.43 23.99 9.19
N GLN A 310 -18.09 22.88 8.86
CA GLN A 310 -18.57 21.92 9.85
C GLN A 310 -17.41 21.28 10.64
N ARG A 311 -16.33 20.89 9.95
CA ARG A 311 -15.10 20.37 10.58
C ARG A 311 -14.46 21.39 11.50
N LEU A 312 -14.38 22.65 11.07
CA LEU A 312 -13.87 23.73 11.91
C LEU A 312 -14.73 23.91 13.17
N ALA A 313 -16.06 23.86 13.05
CA ALA A 313 -16.96 23.93 14.19
C ALA A 313 -16.71 22.79 15.18
N ILE A 314 -16.59 21.54 14.70
CA ILE A 314 -16.26 20.37 15.55
C ILE A 314 -14.95 20.61 16.31
N ASN A 315 -13.91 21.11 15.63
CA ASN A 315 -12.61 21.39 16.26
C ASN A 315 -12.72 22.46 17.35
N LEU A 316 -13.53 23.51 17.13
CA LEU A 316 -13.78 24.57 18.13
C LEU A 316 -14.61 24.10 19.32
N LEU A 317 -15.44 23.07 19.12
CA LEU A 317 -16.17 22.38 20.19
C LEU A 317 -15.28 21.40 20.98
N GLY A 318 -14.00 21.24 20.58
CA GLY A 318 -13.04 20.34 21.20
C GLY A 318 -13.11 18.90 20.70
N GLY A 319 -13.87 18.64 19.63
CA GLY A 319 -13.96 17.35 18.97
C GLY A 319 -12.98 17.21 17.80
N ARG A 320 -12.99 16.02 17.18
CA ARG A 320 -12.34 15.77 15.88
C ARG A 320 -13.11 14.71 15.12
N LEU A 321 -13.18 14.84 13.80
CA LEU A 321 -13.76 13.82 12.95
C LEU A 321 -12.83 12.58 12.95
N PRO A 322 -13.33 11.37 13.23
CA PRO A 322 -12.51 10.17 13.21
C PRO A 322 -12.12 9.79 11.78
N TYR A 323 -11.04 9.03 11.67
CA TYR A 323 -10.64 8.39 10.43
C TYR A 323 -11.25 6.99 10.32
N GLY A 324 -11.56 6.61 9.10
CA GLY A 324 -11.90 5.25 8.71
C GLY A 324 -11.02 4.76 7.57
N TYR A 325 -11.17 3.49 7.25
CA TYR A 325 -10.49 2.83 6.14
C TYR A 325 -11.52 2.31 5.15
N ARG A 326 -11.28 2.51 3.85
CA ARG A 326 -12.11 1.99 2.76
C ARG A 326 -11.23 1.52 1.61
N LEU A 327 -11.82 0.78 0.67
CA LEU A 327 -11.14 0.48 -0.59
C LEU A 327 -10.84 1.75 -1.38
N SER A 328 -9.74 1.73 -2.11
CA SER A 328 -9.21 2.87 -2.83
C SER A 328 -9.90 3.01 -4.19
N GLY A 329 -11.16 3.47 -4.19
CA GLY A 329 -11.99 3.52 -5.39
C GLY A 329 -13.48 3.43 -5.07
N SER A 330 -14.32 3.74 -6.05
CA SER A 330 -15.78 3.52 -5.97
C SER A 330 -16.18 2.11 -6.40
N SER A 331 -15.36 1.46 -7.23
CA SER A 331 -15.58 0.12 -7.76
C SER A 331 -14.32 -0.74 -7.70
N GLY A 332 -14.45 -2.06 -7.89
CA GLY A 332 -13.32 -2.96 -7.94
C GLY A 332 -12.35 -2.64 -9.08
N GLU A 333 -12.87 -2.13 -10.19
CA GLU A 333 -12.08 -1.64 -11.33
C GLU A 333 -11.27 -0.39 -10.95
N ASP A 334 -11.86 0.55 -10.21
CA ASP A 334 -11.13 1.72 -9.71
C ASP A 334 -9.98 1.31 -8.79
N VAL A 335 -10.24 0.37 -7.87
CA VAL A 335 -9.20 -0.17 -6.98
C VAL A 335 -8.08 -0.80 -7.80
N ALA A 336 -8.43 -1.62 -8.81
CA ALA A 336 -7.46 -2.25 -9.68
C ALA A 336 -6.61 -1.22 -10.44
N ARG A 337 -7.25 -0.16 -10.94
CA ARG A 337 -6.58 0.96 -11.63
C ARG A 337 -5.63 1.71 -10.70
N GLN A 338 -6.02 2.00 -9.46
CA GLN A 338 -5.16 2.69 -8.49
C GLN A 338 -3.92 1.87 -8.13
N VAL A 339 -4.07 0.56 -7.88
CA VAL A 339 -2.93 -0.35 -7.64
C VAL A 339 -1.99 -0.33 -8.85
N SER A 340 -2.55 -0.46 -10.06
CA SER A 340 -1.78 -0.47 -11.30
C SER A 340 -1.01 0.83 -11.51
N GLN A 341 -1.64 2.00 -11.28
CA GLN A 341 -0.98 3.30 -11.38
C GLN A 341 0.21 3.46 -10.43
N LYS A 342 0.10 2.95 -9.18
CA LYS A 342 1.22 2.95 -8.24
C LYS A 342 2.37 2.06 -8.73
N VAL A 343 2.07 0.88 -9.25
CA VAL A 343 3.07 -0.04 -9.81
C VAL A 343 3.78 0.59 -11.01
N GLU A 344 3.03 1.19 -11.94
CA GLU A 344 3.56 1.93 -13.10
C GLU A 344 4.51 3.06 -12.69
N SER A 345 4.17 3.82 -11.64
CA SER A 345 5.04 4.87 -11.09
C SER A 345 6.38 4.34 -10.56
N VAL A 346 6.39 3.16 -9.94
CA VAL A 346 7.64 2.54 -9.49
C VAL A 346 8.45 2.02 -10.68
N PHE A 347 7.80 1.36 -11.65
CA PHE A 347 8.49 0.86 -12.84
C PHE A 347 9.05 1.96 -13.73
N SER A 348 8.37 3.10 -13.87
CA SER A 348 8.91 4.27 -14.57
C SER A 348 10.26 4.71 -13.97
N ARG A 349 10.38 4.71 -12.63
CA ARG A 349 11.64 5.01 -11.93
C ARG A 349 12.68 3.91 -12.12
N LEU A 350 12.29 2.63 -12.01
CA LEU A 350 13.17 1.48 -12.23
C LEU A 350 13.79 1.50 -13.62
N LYS A 351 12.99 1.72 -14.67
CA LYS A 351 13.45 1.83 -16.06
C LYS A 351 14.47 2.94 -16.25
N ARG A 352 14.19 4.12 -15.68
CA ARG A 352 15.12 5.26 -15.72
C ARG A 352 16.45 4.91 -15.05
N VAL A 353 16.40 4.30 -13.87
CA VAL A 353 17.61 3.92 -13.13
C VAL A 353 18.41 2.84 -13.87
N ALA A 354 17.74 1.81 -14.38
CA ALA A 354 18.36 0.75 -15.16
C ALA A 354 19.05 1.29 -16.42
N SER A 355 18.41 2.21 -17.14
CA SER A 355 19.01 2.88 -18.30
C SER A 355 20.23 3.73 -17.93
N ILE A 356 20.24 4.37 -16.76
CA ILE A 356 21.44 5.09 -16.30
C ILE A 356 22.57 4.10 -16.01
N ILE A 357 22.28 2.98 -15.34
CA ILE A 357 23.28 1.95 -15.00
C ILE A 357 23.90 1.35 -16.27
N ASP A 358 23.11 1.05 -17.30
CA ASP A 358 23.63 0.51 -18.58
C ASP A 358 24.55 1.49 -19.33
N ASN A 359 24.45 2.80 -19.06
CA ASN A 359 25.19 3.85 -19.75
C ASN A 359 26.39 4.39 -18.96
N LEU A 360 26.62 3.92 -17.74
CA LEU A 360 27.77 4.25 -16.89
C LEU A 360 28.84 3.19 -17.04
#